data_AF-A0A0K0JNF0-F1
#
_entry.id   AF-A0A0K0JNF0-F1
#
_cell.length_a   1.000
_cell.length_b   1.000
_cell.length_c   1.000
_cell.angle_alpha   90.00
_cell.angle_beta   90.00
_cell.angle_gamma   90.00
#
_symmetry.space_group_name_H-M   'P 1'
#
loop_
_entity.id
_entity.type
_entity.pdbx_description
1 polymer ?
#
loop_
_entity_poly.entity_id
_entity_poly.type
_entity_poly.pdbx_seq_one_letter_code
_entity_poly.pdbx_strand_id
1 'polypeptide(L)'
;MFMFQAHRDKPVLIALVSGDSANALEEAPGDIIVYKIMNFLSAVFGPTCPKEPTDVIITRWRADCFSRGAFSYVSSNCTLDAFDSLAEPVKDSTGYDRIFFAGEHTCREHPGTIHGAYLSGLREAGRIADCMLGIRYAADSFM
;
A
#
# COMPACT_ATOMS: atom_id res chain seq x y z
N MET A 1 -3.41 17.81 -8.92
CA MET A 1 -4.27 18.45 -7.90
C MET A 1 -3.79 18.00 -6.54
N PHE A 2 -3.71 18.90 -5.55
CA PHE A 2 -3.32 18.56 -4.17
C PHE A 2 -4.55 18.56 -3.26
N MET A 3 -4.65 17.56 -2.40
CA MET A 3 -5.54 17.59 -1.23
C MET A 3 -4.68 17.81 0.01
N PHE A 4 -5.07 18.74 0.89
CA PHE A 4 -4.27 19.08 2.06
C PHE A 4 -4.93 18.57 3.35
N GLN A 5 -4.11 18.02 4.24
CA GLN A 5 -4.49 17.65 5.60
C GLN A 5 -3.54 18.32 6.59
N ALA A 6 -4.10 19.00 7.61
CA ALA A 6 -3.30 19.58 8.68
C ALA A 6 -3.16 18.58 9.83
N HIS A 7 -1.95 18.43 10.36
CA HIS A 7 -1.75 17.67 11.59
C HIS A 7 -2.38 18.45 12.76
N ARG A 8 -3.20 17.78 13.57
CA ARG A 8 -3.78 18.38 14.77
C ARG A 8 -2.65 18.75 15.73
N ASP A 9 -2.53 20.01 16.10
CA ASP A 9 -1.57 20.51 17.11
C ASP A 9 -0.09 20.61 16.68
N LYS A 10 0.23 20.50 15.39
CA LYS A 10 1.58 20.78 14.87
C LYS A 10 1.51 21.62 13.59
N PRO A 11 2.49 22.50 13.31
CA PRO A 11 2.56 23.26 12.07
C PRO A 11 3.04 22.37 10.91
N VAL A 12 2.33 21.27 10.66
CA VAL A 12 2.65 20.28 9.63
C VAL A 12 1.44 20.15 8.71
N LEU A 13 1.71 20.29 7.41
CA LEU A 13 0.72 20.11 6.36
C LEU A 13 1.13 18.93 5.49
N ILE A 14 0.18 18.03 5.24
CA ILE A 14 0.35 16.85 4.39
C ILE A 14 -0.37 17.14 3.07
N ALA A 15 0.38 17.14 1.98
CA ALA A 15 -0.16 17.29 0.63
C ALA A 15 -0.28 15.92 -0.04
N LEU A 16 -1.50 15.49 -0.33
CA LEU A 16 -1.82 14.23 -1.00
C LEU A 16 -1.94 14.46 -2.51
N VAL A 17 -1.32 13.58 -3.28
CA VAL A 17 -1.36 13.57 -4.75
C VAL A 17 -1.77 12.18 -5.22
N SER A 18 -2.70 12.14 -6.17
CA SER A 18 -3.23 10.90 -6.75
C SER A 18 -3.41 11.00 -8.26
N GLY A 19 -3.72 9.87 -8.89
CA GLY A 19 -3.91 9.77 -10.35
C GLY A 19 -2.65 10.14 -11.12
N ASP A 20 -2.83 10.65 -12.35
CA ASP A 20 -1.71 11.00 -13.24
C ASP A 20 -0.79 12.09 -12.67
N SER A 21 -1.30 12.93 -11.75
CA SER A 21 -0.48 13.91 -11.05
C SER A 21 0.59 13.27 -10.16
N ALA A 22 0.32 12.08 -9.60
CA ALA A 22 1.31 11.37 -8.79
C ALA A 22 2.48 10.89 -9.66
N ASN A 23 2.19 10.38 -10.86
CA ASN A 23 3.22 9.98 -11.83
C ASN A 23 4.10 11.15 -12.26
N ALA A 24 3.51 12.32 -12.55
CA ALA A 24 4.29 13.50 -12.92
C ALA A 24 5.16 14.02 -11.76
N LEU A 25 4.69 13.86 -10.51
CA LEU A 25 5.44 14.27 -9.32
C LEU A 25 6.68 13.40 -9.10
N GLU A 26 6.59 12.10 -9.39
CA GLU A 26 7.68 11.11 -9.27
C GLU A 26 8.93 11.45 -10.10
N GLU A 27 8.79 12.25 -11.15
CA GLU A 27 9.89 12.68 -12.03
C GLU A 27 10.35 14.12 -11.76
N ALA A 28 9.51 14.93 -11.10
CA ALA A 28 9.79 16.34 -10.86
C ALA A 28 10.83 16.54 -9.74
N PRO A 29 11.78 17.49 -9.87
CA PRO A 29 12.67 17.90 -8.79
C PRO A 29 11.91 18.40 -7.54
N GLY A 30 12.46 18.16 -6.36
CA GLY A 30 11.80 18.45 -5.08
C GLY A 30 11.49 19.93 -4.86
N ASP A 31 12.42 20.80 -5.21
CA ASP A 31 12.28 22.26 -5.19
C ASP A 31 11.12 22.75 -6.07
N ILE A 32 10.96 22.18 -7.26
CA ILE A 32 9.83 22.50 -8.16
C ILE A 32 8.49 22.08 -7.55
N ILE A 33 8.44 20.95 -6.84
CA ILE A 33 7.24 20.49 -6.14
C ILE A 33 6.89 21.46 -5.00
N VAL A 34 7.87 21.83 -4.18
CA VAL A 34 7.70 22.77 -3.07
C VAL A 34 7.22 24.12 -3.58
N TYR A 35 7.85 24.66 -4.63
CA TYR A 35 7.43 25.91 -5.25
C TYR A 35 5.96 25.88 -5.70
N LYS A 36 5.52 24.79 -6.36
CA LYS A 36 4.12 24.64 -6.79
C LYS A 36 3.15 24.62 -5.61
N ILE A 37 3.51 23.92 -4.53
CA ILE A 37 2.70 23.86 -3.31
C ILE A 37 2.64 25.24 -2.64
N MET A 38 3.77 25.90 -2.44
CA MET A 38 3.82 27.22 -1.79
C MET A 38 3.11 28.31 -2.60
N ASN A 39 3.22 28.28 -3.93
CA ASN A 39 2.46 29.19 -4.79
C ASN A 39 0.95 28.97 -4.65
N PHE A 40 0.50 27.71 -4.59
CA PHE A 40 -0.91 27.40 -4.33
C PHE A 40 -1.36 27.89 -2.95
N LEU A 41 -0.60 27.59 -1.90
CA LEU A 41 -0.93 28.00 -0.53
C LEU A 41 -0.94 29.53 -0.40
N SER A 42 0.02 30.23 -1.00
CA SER A 42 0.06 31.70 -1.00
C SER A 42 -1.13 32.31 -1.72
N ALA A 43 -1.64 31.68 -2.78
CA ALA A 43 -2.85 32.14 -3.47
C ALA A 43 -4.12 31.96 -2.61
N VAL A 44 -4.16 30.92 -1.77
CA VAL A 44 -5.30 30.62 -0.88
C VAL A 44 -5.27 31.47 0.39
N PHE A 45 -4.11 31.56 1.05
CA PHE A 45 -3.98 32.20 2.37
C PHE A 45 -3.46 33.65 2.30
N GLY A 46 -2.96 34.09 1.14
CA GLY A 46 -2.52 35.46 0.95
C GLY A 46 -1.33 35.84 1.86
N PRO A 47 -1.29 37.06 2.41
CA PRO A 47 -0.14 37.57 3.18
C PRO A 47 0.17 36.81 4.47
N THR A 48 -0.77 36.02 5.00
CA THR A 48 -0.55 35.21 6.21
C THR A 48 0.11 33.87 5.91
N CYS A 49 0.20 33.50 4.63
CA CYS A 49 0.91 32.29 4.21
C CYS A 49 2.40 32.45 4.55
N PRO A 50 3.02 31.45 5.22
CA PRO A 50 4.47 31.37 5.30
C PRO A 50 5.09 31.40 3.90
N LYS A 51 6.27 32.01 3.77
CA LYS A 51 6.97 32.09 2.48
C LYS A 51 7.59 30.75 2.07
N GLU A 52 8.15 30.04 3.04
CA GLU A 52 8.83 28.75 2.86
C GLU A 52 8.54 27.82 4.05
N PRO A 53 8.50 26.50 3.84
CA PRO A 53 8.47 25.52 4.92
C PRO A 53 9.85 25.40 5.59
N THR A 54 9.87 25.11 6.90
CA THR A 54 11.12 24.84 7.62
C THR A 54 11.77 23.52 7.18
N ASP A 55 10.95 22.51 6.89
CA ASP A 55 11.38 21.17 6.47
C ASP A 55 10.36 20.59 5.49
N VAL A 56 10.83 19.73 4.59
CA VAL A 56 10.00 19.06 3.58
C VAL A 56 10.42 17.60 3.43
N ILE A 57 9.43 16.71 3.42
CA ILE A 57 9.61 15.30 3.05
C ILE A 57 8.70 15.02 1.84
N ILE A 58 9.29 14.46 0.77
CA ILE A 58 8.58 14.08 -0.45
C ILE A 58 8.73 12.58 -0.63
N THR A 59 7.62 11.85 -0.60
CA THR A 59 7.60 10.40 -0.83
C THR A 59 7.53 10.09 -2.33
N ARG A 60 8.25 9.05 -2.74
CA ARG A 60 8.35 8.56 -4.13
C ARG A 60 8.15 7.04 -4.19
N TRP A 61 6.93 6.60 -3.88
CA TRP A 61 6.61 5.19 -3.68
C TRP A 61 6.81 4.34 -4.94
N ARG A 62 6.61 4.90 -6.12
CA ARG A 62 6.82 4.17 -7.38
C ARG A 62 8.31 3.97 -7.67
N ALA A 63 9.14 4.96 -7.34
CA ALA A 63 10.58 4.91 -7.57
C ALA A 63 11.31 4.03 -6.53
N ASP A 64 10.77 3.90 -5.32
CA ASP A 64 11.30 3.01 -4.29
C ASP A 64 11.41 1.57 -4.80
N CYS A 65 12.62 1.01 -4.73
CA CYS A 65 12.92 -0.32 -5.26
C CYS A 65 12.28 -1.45 -4.46
N PHE A 66 11.90 -1.22 -3.21
CA PHE A 66 11.24 -2.20 -2.34
C PHE A 66 9.73 -2.16 -2.43
N SER A 67 9.15 -1.02 -2.81
CA SER A 67 7.70 -0.81 -2.83
C SER A 67 7.11 -0.84 -4.25
N ARG A 68 7.78 -0.20 -5.23
CA ARG A 68 7.37 -0.09 -6.64
C ARG A 68 5.95 0.48 -6.86
N GLY A 69 5.35 1.07 -5.85
CA GLY A 69 3.98 1.56 -5.83
C GLY A 69 3.52 1.82 -4.41
N ALA A 70 2.31 2.38 -4.27
CA ALA A 70 1.73 2.65 -2.96
C ALA A 70 1.01 1.42 -2.39
N PHE A 71 -0.01 0.94 -3.10
CA PHE A 71 -0.79 -0.25 -2.74
C PHE A 71 -1.59 -0.75 -3.94
N SER A 72 -2.11 -1.98 -3.85
CA SER A 72 -2.87 -2.65 -4.89
C SER A 72 -4.25 -2.04 -5.15
N TYR A 73 -4.74 -2.19 -6.38
CA TYR A 73 -6.11 -1.85 -6.77
C TYR A 73 -6.60 -2.82 -7.86
N VAL A 74 -7.92 -2.97 -8.01
CA VAL A 74 -8.50 -3.78 -9.09
C VAL A 74 -8.47 -2.96 -10.39
N SER A 75 -7.57 -3.32 -11.30
CA SER A 75 -7.52 -2.69 -12.63
C SER A 75 -8.74 -3.06 -13.48
N SER A 76 -9.00 -2.30 -14.56
CA SER A 76 -10.11 -2.58 -15.48
C SER A 76 -10.06 -3.96 -16.14
N ASN A 77 -8.89 -4.60 -16.15
CA ASN A 77 -8.66 -5.90 -16.76
C ASN A 77 -8.60 -7.04 -15.73
N CYS A 78 -8.92 -6.76 -14.47
CA CYS A 78 -8.86 -7.72 -13.37
C CYS A 78 -10.19 -7.80 -12.62
N THR A 79 -10.42 -8.94 -11.97
CA THR A 79 -11.48 -9.11 -10.96
C THR A 79 -10.84 -9.26 -9.58
N LEU A 80 -11.69 -9.25 -8.54
CA LEU A 80 -11.24 -9.51 -7.17
C LEU A 80 -10.66 -10.92 -6.98
N ASP A 81 -10.98 -11.87 -7.87
CA ASP A 81 -10.45 -13.24 -7.80
C ASP A 81 -8.92 -13.27 -8.00
N ALA A 82 -8.34 -12.22 -8.61
CA ALA A 82 -6.89 -12.08 -8.74
C ALA A 82 -6.17 -12.07 -7.36
N PHE A 83 -6.80 -11.56 -6.31
CA PHE A 83 -6.24 -11.58 -4.96
C PHE A 83 -6.21 -13.00 -4.39
N ASP A 84 -7.23 -13.81 -4.69
CA ASP A 84 -7.26 -15.21 -4.27
C ASP A 84 -6.20 -16.01 -5.02
N SER A 85 -6.07 -15.80 -6.34
CA SER A 85 -5.01 -16.42 -7.14
C SER A 85 -3.61 -16.04 -6.65
N LEU A 86 -3.39 -14.78 -6.24
CA LEU A 86 -2.12 -14.36 -5.63
C LEU A 86 -1.87 -14.96 -4.24
N ALA A 87 -2.93 -15.37 -3.54
CA ALA A 87 -2.84 -16.04 -2.25
C ALA A 87 -2.65 -17.56 -2.34
N GLU A 88 -2.69 -18.15 -3.54
CA GLU A 88 -2.49 -19.58 -3.71
C GLU A 88 -1.01 -19.96 -3.51
N PRO A 89 -0.72 -20.97 -2.68
CA PRO A 89 0.64 -21.46 -2.53
C PRO A 89 1.11 -22.21 -3.79
N VAL A 90 2.43 -22.18 -4.03
CA VAL A 90 3.06 -22.96 -5.11
C VAL A 90 3.53 -24.30 -4.57
N LYS A 91 3.13 -25.36 -5.28
CA LYS A 91 3.51 -26.74 -5.00
C LYS A 91 4.85 -27.11 -5.62
N ASP A 92 5.59 -27.98 -4.93
CA ASP A 92 6.74 -28.67 -5.52
C ASP A 92 6.32 -29.84 -6.42
N SER A 93 7.30 -30.51 -7.02
CA SER A 93 7.09 -31.68 -7.89
C SER A 93 6.47 -32.88 -7.17
N THR A 94 6.47 -32.89 -5.84
CA THR A 94 5.85 -33.93 -5.02
C THR A 94 4.43 -33.58 -4.58
N GLY A 95 3.92 -32.41 -5.00
CA GLY A 95 2.55 -31.96 -4.75
C GLY A 95 2.35 -31.25 -3.41
N TYR A 96 3.43 -30.95 -2.68
CA TYR A 96 3.36 -30.23 -1.41
C TYR A 96 3.57 -28.73 -1.59
N ASP A 97 2.78 -27.93 -0.88
CA ASP A 97 2.94 -26.47 -0.85
C ASP A 97 4.31 -26.09 -0.24
N ARG A 98 5.06 -25.23 -0.95
CA ARG A 98 6.41 -24.79 -0.53
C ARG A 98 6.57 -23.28 -0.48
N ILE A 99 5.91 -22.55 -1.39
CA ILE A 99 5.99 -21.10 -1.46
C ILE A 99 4.61 -20.56 -1.14
N PHE A 100 4.53 -19.75 -0.09
CA PHE A 100 3.30 -19.16 0.40
C PHE A 100 3.35 -17.64 0.21
N PHE A 101 2.21 -17.02 -0.05
CA PHE A 101 2.12 -15.59 -0.32
C PHE A 101 1.18 -14.90 0.68
N ALA A 102 1.73 -13.90 1.37
CA ALA A 102 1.01 -13.00 2.25
C ALA A 102 1.30 -11.55 1.83
N GLY A 103 0.48 -10.63 2.31
CA GLY A 103 0.56 -9.21 2.02
C GLY A 103 -0.78 -8.63 1.60
N GLU A 104 -0.84 -7.29 1.53
CA GLU A 104 -2.08 -6.56 1.20
C GLU A 104 -2.68 -6.97 -0.15
N HIS A 105 -1.83 -7.34 -1.12
CA HIS A 105 -2.22 -7.82 -2.44
C HIS A 105 -2.69 -9.28 -2.48
N THR A 106 -2.86 -9.94 -1.32
CA THR A 106 -3.34 -11.33 -1.22
C THR A 106 -4.61 -11.46 -0.36
N CYS A 107 -5.22 -10.35 0.05
CA CYS A 107 -6.44 -10.35 0.87
C CYS A 107 -7.59 -9.71 0.10
N ARG A 108 -8.50 -10.55 -0.42
CA ARG A 108 -9.64 -10.14 -1.23
C ARG A 108 -10.62 -9.22 -0.49
N GLU A 109 -10.84 -9.48 0.80
CA GLU A 109 -11.82 -8.76 1.62
C GLU A 109 -11.33 -7.35 2.00
N HIS A 110 -10.01 -7.18 2.09
CA HIS A 110 -9.37 -5.97 2.60
C HIS A 110 -8.13 -5.55 1.79
N PRO A 111 -8.22 -5.40 0.46
CA PRO A 111 -7.08 -5.06 -0.40
C PRO A 111 -6.62 -3.62 -0.14
N GLY A 112 -5.33 -3.34 -0.30
CA GLY A 112 -4.81 -1.97 -0.14
C GLY A 112 -4.70 -1.49 1.31
N THR A 113 -4.82 -2.39 2.30
CA THR A 113 -4.92 -2.00 3.71
C THR A 113 -3.92 -2.71 4.62
N ILE A 114 -3.59 -2.06 5.74
CA ILE A 114 -2.73 -2.61 6.79
C ILE A 114 -3.38 -3.83 7.45
N HIS A 115 -4.69 -3.76 7.77
CA HIS A 115 -5.37 -4.89 8.40
C HIS A 115 -5.52 -6.07 7.45
N GLY A 116 -5.70 -5.84 6.14
CA GLY A 116 -5.64 -6.91 5.13
C GLY A 116 -4.28 -7.61 5.08
N ALA A 117 -3.18 -6.83 5.09
CA ALA A 117 -1.84 -7.40 5.19
C ALA A 117 -1.66 -8.23 6.47
N TYR A 118 -2.10 -7.71 7.63
CA TYR A 118 -2.03 -8.43 8.90
C TYR A 118 -2.81 -9.75 8.87
N LEU A 119 -4.06 -9.72 8.40
CA LEU A 119 -4.92 -10.92 8.32
C LEU A 119 -4.35 -11.97 7.36
N SER A 120 -3.80 -11.54 6.21
CA SER A 120 -3.11 -12.46 5.28
C SER A 120 -1.89 -13.12 5.92
N GLY A 121 -1.16 -12.42 6.79
CA GLY A 121 -0.05 -12.98 7.54
C GLY A 121 -0.50 -14.07 8.52
N LEU A 122 -1.60 -13.84 9.25
CA LEU A 122 -2.19 -14.86 10.12
C LEU A 122 -2.66 -16.09 9.31
N ARG A 123 -3.25 -15.86 8.14
CA ARG A 123 -3.72 -16.92 7.24
C ARG A 123 -2.56 -17.82 6.78
N GLU A 124 -1.48 -17.25 6.24
CA GLU A 124 -0.35 -18.07 5.79
C GLU A 124 0.41 -18.71 6.94
N ALA A 125 0.52 -18.04 8.10
CA ALA A 125 1.11 -18.66 9.29
C ALA A 125 0.33 -19.92 9.71
N GLY A 126 -1.00 -19.87 9.69
CA GLY A 126 -1.86 -21.03 9.93
C GLY A 126 -1.66 -22.13 8.90
N ARG A 127 -1.71 -21.82 7.60
CA ARG A 127 -1.49 -22.79 6.51
C ARG A 127 -0.14 -23.49 6.63
N ILE A 128 0.93 -22.74 6.87
CA ILE A 128 2.28 -23.29 7.03
C ILE A 128 2.34 -24.20 8.26
N ALA A 129 1.76 -23.78 9.39
CA ALA A 129 1.71 -24.60 10.59
C ALA A 129 0.95 -25.90 10.34
N ASP A 130 -0.20 -25.85 9.69
CA ASP A 130 -1.01 -27.00 9.34
C ASP A 130 -0.25 -27.97 8.41
N CYS A 131 0.47 -27.46 7.40
CA CYS A 131 1.30 -28.27 6.50
C CYS A 131 2.48 -28.93 7.20
N MET A 132 3.14 -28.24 8.13
CA MET A 132 4.38 -28.70 8.77
C MET A 132 4.14 -29.54 10.03
N LEU A 133 3.07 -29.24 10.77
CA LEU A 133 2.79 -29.81 12.10
C LEU A 133 1.59 -30.77 12.08
N GLY A 134 0.79 -30.74 11.02
CA GLY A 134 -0.47 -31.47 10.90
C GLY A 134 -1.63 -30.83 11.67
N ILE A 135 -2.86 -31.13 11.25
CA ILE A 135 -4.08 -30.51 11.79
C ILE A 135 -4.73 -31.45 12.81
N ARG A 136 -4.35 -31.33 14.09
CA ARG A 136 -4.89 -32.22 15.15
C ARG A 136 -6.32 -31.93 15.56
N TYR A 137 -6.81 -30.72 15.25
CA TYR A 137 -8.15 -30.27 15.55
C TYR A 137 -9.11 -30.39 14.36
N ALA A 138 -8.62 -30.90 13.22
CA ALA A 138 -9.53 -31.35 12.18
C ALA A 138 -10.35 -32.48 12.80
N ALA A 139 -11.67 -32.33 12.82
CA ALA A 139 -12.53 -33.46 13.12
C ALA A 139 -12.11 -34.57 12.15
N ASP A 140 -11.89 -35.79 12.66
CA ASP A 140 -11.75 -36.95 11.81
C ASP A 140 -12.88 -36.85 10.77
N SER A 141 -12.51 -36.71 9.50
CA SER A 141 -13.46 -36.77 8.41
C SER A 141 -14.07 -38.16 8.47
N PHE A 142 -15.17 -38.29 9.23
CA PHE A 142 -15.98 -39.47 9.26
C PHE A 142 -16.58 -39.64 7.86
N MET A 143 -15.99 -40.60 7.14
CA MET A 143 -16.40 -41.21 5.86
C MET A 143 -16.18 -40.40 4.58
#